data_AF-A0A917IWE3-F1
#
_entry.id   AF-A0A917IWE3-F1
#
_cell.length_a   1.000
_cell.length_b   1.000
_cell.length_c   1.000
_cell.angle_alpha   90.00
_cell.angle_beta   90.00
_cell.angle_gamma   90.00
#
_symmetry.space_group_name_H-M   'P 1'
#
loop_
_entity.id
_entity.type
_entity.pdbx_description
1 polymer ?
#
loop_
_entity_poly.entity_id
_entity_poly.type
_entity_poly.pdbx_seq_one_letter_code
_entity_poly.pdbx_strand_id
1 'polypeptide(L)'
;MMRLFSFITLSLFLACSSPKSEKDSAYSKQIDSLQVRDLYDSARWYLYTWNCDALYKPKEDSLVSKPLSEIDLKLNHLVVRHDTLILLFDFVDKGKVILAGMTRDNRQFVSGVGFNIGNRKKIFMVDSNVYFSHKDDPESRYVNPLQPDVVGFIKRNSKRLNPWFRGEAERRAVI
;
A
#
# COMPACT_ATOMS: atom_id res chain seq x y z
N MET A 1 -8.82 -67.57 17.12
CA MET A 1 -8.30 -67.13 15.80
C MET A 1 -8.82 -65.73 15.53
N MET A 2 -8.01 -64.70 15.79
CA MET A 2 -8.39 -63.30 15.60
C MET A 2 -7.48 -62.71 14.52
N ARG A 3 -8.05 -62.41 13.35
CA ARG A 3 -7.35 -61.74 12.23
C ARG A 3 -7.43 -60.24 12.46
N LEU A 4 -6.30 -59.62 12.77
CA LEU A 4 -6.16 -58.17 12.87
C LEU A 4 -5.59 -57.66 11.54
N PHE A 5 -6.44 -57.03 10.72
CA PHE A 5 -6.01 -56.19 9.60
C PHE A 5 -5.82 -54.78 10.13
N SER A 6 -4.67 -54.15 9.90
CA SER A 6 -4.53 -52.70 10.08
C SER A 6 -3.61 -52.09 9.03
N PHE A 7 -4.29 -51.50 8.04
CA PHE A 7 -3.98 -50.33 7.22
C PHE A 7 -2.55 -49.77 7.16
N ILE A 8 -2.00 -49.81 5.95
CA ILE A 8 -0.87 -48.99 5.50
C ILE A 8 -1.39 -47.57 5.26
N THR A 9 -0.93 -46.59 6.04
CA THR A 9 -1.16 -45.17 5.80
C THR A 9 -0.06 -44.61 4.90
N LEU A 10 -0.43 -44.32 3.65
CA LEU A 10 0.42 -43.63 2.67
C LEU A 10 0.31 -42.12 2.88
N SER A 11 1.28 -41.53 3.57
CA SER A 11 1.36 -40.07 3.76
C SER A 11 1.91 -39.40 2.50
N LEU A 12 1.02 -38.83 1.67
CA LEU A 12 1.41 -37.89 0.63
C LEU A 12 1.86 -36.58 1.28
N PHE A 13 3.18 -36.34 1.29
CA PHE A 13 3.73 -35.01 1.52
C PHE A 13 3.46 -34.14 0.29
N LEU A 14 2.30 -33.47 0.28
CA LEU A 14 2.09 -32.31 -0.57
C LEU A 14 3.02 -31.20 -0.06
N ALA A 15 4.19 -31.08 -0.68
CA ALA A 15 5.04 -29.92 -0.56
C ALA A 15 4.31 -28.75 -1.24
N CYS A 16 3.45 -28.06 -0.50
CA CYS A 16 3.00 -26.73 -0.84
C CYS A 16 4.23 -25.83 -0.86
N SER A 17 4.73 -25.52 -2.06
CA SER A 17 5.61 -24.39 -2.28
C SER A 17 4.85 -23.13 -1.90
N SER A 18 5.03 -22.68 -0.67
CA SER A 18 4.57 -21.37 -0.23
C SER A 18 5.05 -20.34 -1.26
N PRO A 19 4.16 -19.47 -1.80
CA PRO A 19 4.60 -18.39 -2.65
C PRO A 19 5.67 -17.62 -1.88
N LYS A 20 6.85 -17.46 -2.48
CA LYS A 20 7.94 -16.64 -1.93
C LYS A 20 7.35 -15.27 -1.66
N SER A 21 7.01 -15.02 -0.40
CA SER A 21 6.63 -13.69 0.04
C SER A 21 7.80 -12.80 -0.32
N GLU A 22 7.52 -11.70 -1.01
CA GLU A 22 8.46 -10.60 -1.26
C GLU A 22 8.79 -9.86 0.06
N LYS A 23 9.13 -10.64 1.09
CA LYS A 23 9.75 -10.21 2.34
C LYS A 23 11.22 -10.03 2.02
N ASP A 24 11.57 -8.82 1.59
CA ASP A 24 12.81 -8.13 1.97
C ASP A 24 13.11 -7.00 0.97
N SER A 25 12.15 -6.11 0.72
CA SER A 25 12.58 -4.73 0.47
C SER A 25 13.08 -4.19 1.81
N ALA A 26 14.36 -4.39 2.09
CA ALA A 26 14.97 -3.84 3.29
C ALA A 26 14.61 -2.35 3.39
N TYR A 27 14.10 -1.94 4.55
CA TYR A 27 13.83 -0.52 4.80
C TYR A 27 15.11 0.29 4.58
N SER A 28 14.95 1.56 4.19
CA SER A 28 16.11 2.44 4.08
C SER A 28 16.76 2.61 5.45
N LYS A 29 18.09 2.80 5.49
CA LYS A 29 18.82 3.04 6.75
C LYS A 29 18.19 4.17 7.57
N GLN A 30 17.63 5.19 6.91
CA GLN A 30 16.96 6.32 7.58
C GLN A 30 15.71 5.88 8.34
N ILE A 31 14.85 5.05 7.74
CA ILE A 31 13.64 4.52 8.39
C ILE A 31 14.01 3.68 9.62
N ASP A 32 15.07 2.87 9.48
CA ASP A 32 15.57 2.03 10.55
C ASP A 32 16.19 2.84 11.70
N SER A 33 17.07 3.78 11.38
CA SER A 33 17.72 4.64 12.37
C SER A 33 16.72 5.49 13.15
N LEU A 34 15.64 5.94 12.51
CA LEU A 34 14.59 6.71 13.18
C LEU A 34 13.58 5.83 13.94
N GLN A 35 13.59 4.51 13.73
CA GLN A 35 12.63 3.56 14.33
C GLN A 35 11.16 3.95 14.00
N VAL A 36 10.91 4.19 12.70
CA VAL A 36 9.60 4.65 12.18
C VAL A 36 9.01 3.70 11.12
N ARG A 37 9.36 2.41 11.18
CA ARG A 37 8.84 1.38 10.26
C ARG A 37 7.31 1.31 10.26
N ASP A 38 6.70 1.43 11.43
CA ASP A 38 5.25 1.47 11.63
C ASP A 38 4.58 2.64 10.91
N LEU A 39 5.19 3.83 10.98
CA LEU A 39 4.71 5.03 10.30
C LEU A 39 4.92 4.93 8.79
N TYR A 40 6.02 4.32 8.35
CA TYR A 40 6.29 4.03 6.95
C TYR A 40 5.22 3.13 6.33
N ASP A 41 4.93 1.99 6.96
CA ASP A 41 3.91 1.06 6.49
C ASP A 41 2.52 1.70 6.54
N SER A 42 2.23 2.47 7.59
CA SER A 42 0.99 3.24 7.69
C SER A 42 0.85 4.26 6.57
N ALA A 43 1.92 4.98 6.21
CA ALA A 43 1.92 5.93 5.12
C ALA A 43 1.56 5.24 3.80
N ARG A 44 2.24 4.14 3.48
CA ARG A 44 1.96 3.36 2.27
C ARG A 44 0.51 2.86 2.24
N TRP A 45 0.01 2.36 3.37
CA TRP A 45 -1.38 1.95 3.50
C TRP A 45 -2.37 3.08 3.20
N TYR A 46 -2.18 4.26 3.80
CA TYR A 46 -3.03 5.44 3.53
C TYR A 46 -2.96 5.86 2.07
N LEU A 47 -1.78 5.87 1.46
CA LEU A 47 -1.60 6.29 0.07
C LEU A 47 -2.24 5.30 -0.92
N TYR A 48 -2.12 4.00 -0.67
CA TYR A 48 -2.77 2.99 -1.49
C TYR A 48 -4.30 3.04 -1.35
N THR A 49 -4.83 3.08 -0.12
CA THR A 49 -6.28 3.13 0.11
C THR A 49 -6.91 4.42 -0.41
N TRP A 50 -6.22 5.56 -0.28
CA TRP A 50 -6.70 6.81 -0.83
C TRP A 50 -6.80 6.77 -2.36
N ASN A 51 -5.75 6.27 -3.02
CA ASN A 51 -5.64 6.26 -4.48
C ASN A 51 -6.09 4.93 -5.13
N CYS A 52 -6.73 4.00 -4.40
CA CYS A 52 -6.82 2.61 -4.87
C CYS A 52 -7.54 2.44 -6.20
N ASP A 53 -8.61 3.20 -6.39
CA ASP A 53 -9.48 3.21 -7.57
C ASP A 53 -9.13 4.33 -8.56
N ALA A 54 -8.16 5.18 -8.24
CA ALA A 54 -7.65 6.17 -9.18
C ALA A 54 -6.89 5.48 -10.32
N LEU A 55 -7.22 5.83 -11.55
CA LEU A 55 -6.65 5.20 -12.74
C LEU A 55 -5.41 5.96 -13.20
N TYR A 56 -4.31 5.24 -13.37
CA TYR A 56 -3.16 5.70 -14.13
C TYR A 56 -3.42 5.52 -15.63
N LYS A 57 -3.37 6.63 -16.36
CA LYS A 57 -3.63 6.74 -17.79
C LYS A 57 -2.49 7.51 -18.46
N PRO A 58 -1.37 6.88 -18.84
CA PRO A 58 -0.23 7.59 -19.43
C PRO A 58 -0.60 8.29 -20.74
N LYS A 59 0.02 9.44 -21.02
CA LYS A 59 -0.12 10.16 -22.29
C LYS A 59 0.52 9.41 -23.47
N GLU A 60 1.62 8.72 -23.20
CA GLU A 60 2.40 8.00 -24.21
C GLU A 60 1.70 6.74 -24.73
N ASP A 61 0.76 6.18 -23.96
CA ASP A 61 0.04 4.95 -24.31
C ASP A 61 -1.45 5.05 -23.91
N SER A 62 -2.30 5.31 -24.90
CA SER A 62 -3.74 5.46 -24.70
C SER A 62 -4.47 4.17 -24.30
N LEU A 63 -3.86 3.00 -24.56
CA LEU A 63 -4.42 1.69 -24.25
C LEU A 63 -4.20 1.32 -22.78
N VAL A 64 -3.21 1.91 -22.12
CA VAL A 64 -2.96 1.68 -20.70
C VAL A 64 -3.97 2.45 -19.85
N SER A 65 -4.67 1.69 -19.01
CA SER A 65 -5.52 2.19 -17.94
C SER A 65 -5.53 1.16 -16.81
N LYS A 66 -4.77 1.41 -15.75
CA LYS A 66 -4.73 0.53 -14.58
C LYS A 66 -4.86 1.33 -13.27
N PRO A 67 -5.50 0.78 -12.23
CA PRO A 67 -5.55 1.42 -10.93
C PRO A 67 -4.17 1.66 -10.33
N LEU A 68 -4.00 2.77 -9.60
CA LEU A 68 -2.76 3.09 -8.89
C LEU A 68 -2.44 2.06 -7.79
N SER A 69 -3.43 1.33 -7.28
CA SER A 69 -3.19 0.21 -6.36
C SER A 69 -2.36 -0.94 -6.93
N GLU A 70 -2.18 -0.99 -8.25
CA GLU A 70 -1.36 -1.99 -8.95
C GLU A 70 0.08 -1.51 -9.19
N ILE A 71 0.36 -0.24 -8.90
CA ILE A 71 1.63 0.43 -9.21
C ILE A 71 2.50 0.46 -7.95
N ASP A 72 3.81 0.28 -8.13
CA ASP A 72 4.76 0.37 -7.03
C ASP A 72 4.79 1.78 -6.45
N LEU A 73 4.80 1.85 -5.12
CA LEU A 73 5.00 3.07 -4.36
C LEU A 73 6.40 3.05 -3.74
N LYS A 74 7.23 4.07 -4.05
CA LYS A 74 8.61 4.18 -3.55
C LYS A 74 8.79 5.44 -2.72
N LEU A 75 9.50 5.32 -1.59
CA LEU A 75 9.86 6.49 -0.78
C LEU A 75 10.82 7.36 -1.58
N ASN A 76 10.45 8.62 -1.78
CA ASN A 76 11.25 9.63 -2.45
C ASN A 76 12.00 10.49 -1.42
N HIS A 77 11.25 11.05 -0.48
CA HIS A 77 11.79 11.94 0.54
C HIS A 77 11.24 11.63 1.93
N LEU A 78 12.10 11.84 2.92
CA LEU A 78 11.78 11.82 4.34
C LEU A 78 12.24 13.13 4.95
N VAL A 79 11.34 13.81 5.64
CA VAL A 79 11.65 15.08 6.33
C VAL A 79 11.19 14.99 7.77
N VAL A 80 12.08 15.34 8.70
CA VAL A 80 11.72 15.53 10.12
C VAL A 80 11.77 17.02 10.41
N ARG A 81 10.67 17.59 10.91
CA ARG A 81 10.62 18.97 11.41
C ARG A 81 9.97 18.97 12.78
N HIS A 82 10.73 19.34 13.80
CA HIS A 82 10.30 19.28 15.20
C HIS A 82 9.82 17.86 15.55
N ASP A 83 8.56 17.71 15.93
CA ASP A 83 7.91 16.45 16.29
C ASP A 83 7.17 15.80 15.10
N THR A 84 7.31 16.34 13.90
CA THR A 84 6.58 15.89 12.71
C THR A 84 7.51 15.16 11.74
N LEU A 85 7.15 13.92 11.41
CA LEU A 85 7.74 13.13 10.33
C LEU A 85 6.87 13.26 9.08
N ILE A 86 7.47 13.63 7.96
CA ILE A 86 6.82 13.72 6.65
C ILE A 86 7.46 12.68 5.74
N LEU A 87 6.64 11.77 5.21
CA LEU A 87 7.06 10.75 4.26
C LEU A 87 6.42 11.06 2.92
N LEU A 88 7.24 11.24 1.88
CA LEU A 88 6.82 11.52 0.51
C LEU A 88 7.20 10.35 -0.38
N PHE A 89 6.25 9.87 -1.18
CA PHE A 89 6.36 8.71 -2.04
C PHE A 89 6.00 9.06 -3.47
N ASP A 90 6.63 8.35 -4.41
CA ASP A 90 6.29 8.40 -5.82
C ASP A 90 5.66 7.08 -6.26
N PHE A 91 4.63 7.17 -7.11
CA PHE A 91 4.19 6.02 -7.89
C PHE A 91 5.17 5.78 -9.03
N VAL A 92 5.60 4.54 -9.21
CA VAL A 92 6.63 4.15 -10.17
C VAL A 92 6.11 3.03 -11.06
N ASP A 93 6.04 3.29 -12.36
CA ASP A 93 5.70 2.28 -13.37
C ASP A 93 6.91 2.01 -14.26
N LYS A 94 7.32 0.74 -14.36
CA LYS A 94 8.49 0.31 -15.17
C LYS A 94 9.76 1.12 -14.86
N GLY A 95 9.98 1.45 -13.59
CA GLY A 95 11.15 2.21 -13.13
C GLY A 95 11.08 3.72 -13.34
N LYS A 96 9.99 4.26 -13.93
CA LYS A 96 9.79 5.69 -14.13
C LYS A 96 8.81 6.24 -13.09
N VAL A 97 9.14 7.37 -12.48
CA VAL A 97 8.24 8.13 -11.61
C VAL A 97 7.07 8.67 -12.44
N ILE A 98 5.86 8.48 -11.94
CA ILE A 98 4.63 8.96 -12.56
C ILE A 98 4.34 10.36 -12.03
N LEU A 99 4.46 11.36 -12.90
CA LEU A 99 4.05 12.73 -12.60
C LEU A 99 2.62 12.99 -13.11
N ALA A 100 1.88 13.89 -12.45
CA ALA A 100 0.54 14.27 -12.89
C ALA A 100 0.52 14.68 -14.38
N GLY A 101 1.49 15.49 -14.80
CA GLY A 101 1.63 15.95 -16.19
C GLY A 101 1.88 14.84 -17.22
N MET A 102 2.26 13.64 -16.80
CA MET A 102 2.44 12.46 -17.65
C MET A 102 1.13 11.69 -17.87
N THR A 103 0.06 12.02 -17.15
CA THR A 103 -1.25 11.39 -17.29
C THR A 103 -2.17 12.19 -18.21
N ARG A 104 -3.05 11.48 -18.95
CA ARG A 104 -3.96 12.07 -19.94
C ARG A 104 -4.90 13.11 -19.34
N ASP A 105 -5.31 12.89 -18.09
CA ASP A 105 -6.22 13.74 -17.33
C ASP A 105 -5.50 14.73 -16.40
N ASN A 106 -4.16 14.79 -16.45
CA ASN A 106 -3.34 15.61 -15.57
C ASN A 106 -3.70 15.42 -14.08
N ARG A 107 -4.07 14.19 -13.71
CA ARG A 107 -4.60 13.89 -12.39
C ARG A 107 -3.50 14.02 -11.34
N GLN A 108 -3.79 14.78 -10.29
CA GLN A 108 -2.93 14.84 -9.11
C GLN A 108 -3.18 13.63 -8.22
N PHE A 109 -2.12 13.18 -7.55
CA PHE A 109 -2.16 12.06 -6.62
C PHE A 109 -1.71 12.53 -5.26
N VAL A 110 -2.31 11.95 -4.23
CA VAL A 110 -1.78 12.09 -2.88
C VAL A 110 -0.52 11.23 -2.81
N SER A 111 0.59 11.86 -2.46
CA SER A 111 1.94 11.29 -2.48
C SER A 111 2.60 11.30 -1.11
N GLY A 112 2.04 11.99 -0.12
CA GLY A 112 2.68 12.10 1.19
C GLY A 112 1.74 12.00 2.39
N VAL A 113 2.34 11.66 3.53
CA VAL A 113 1.67 11.62 4.82
C VAL A 113 2.57 12.22 5.89
N GLY A 114 2.01 13.11 6.70
CA GLY A 114 2.64 13.68 7.88
C GLY A 114 2.15 13.01 9.15
N PHE A 115 3.06 12.68 10.06
CA PHE A 115 2.78 12.07 11.36
C PHE A 115 3.42 12.84 12.49
N ASN A 116 2.76 12.87 13.64
CA ASN A 116 3.40 13.26 14.89
C ASN A 116 4.21 12.05 15.39
N ILE A 117 5.51 12.22 15.62
CA ILE A 117 6.41 11.14 16.01
C ILE A 117 6.11 10.66 17.43
N GLY A 118 5.78 11.57 18.35
CA GLY A 118 5.56 11.26 19.76
C GLY A 118 4.33 10.39 20.00
N ASN A 119 3.22 10.69 19.33
CA ASN A 119 1.96 9.96 19.50
C ASN A 119 1.57 9.08 18.29
N ARG A 120 2.40 9.03 17.25
CA ARG A 120 2.22 8.24 16.03
C ARG A 120 0.97 8.58 15.21
N LYS A 121 0.25 9.67 15.50
CA LYS A 121 -0.98 10.04 14.79
C LYS A 121 -0.69 10.73 13.46
N LYS A 122 -1.48 10.39 12.44
CA LYS A 122 -1.51 11.11 11.16
C LYS A 122 -2.00 12.55 11.40
N ILE A 123 -1.26 13.53 10.89
CA ILE A 123 -1.57 14.96 11.00
C ILE A 123 -2.20 15.49 9.71
N PHE A 124 -1.64 15.12 8.56
CA PHE A 124 -2.06 15.56 7.24
C PHE A 124 -1.67 14.55 6.15
N MET A 125 -2.23 14.73 4.96
CA MET A 125 -1.79 14.11 3.71
C MET A 125 -1.35 15.21 2.73
N VAL A 126 -0.53 14.83 1.75
CA VAL A 126 0.12 15.75 0.81
C VAL A 126 -0.22 15.34 -0.62
N ASP A 127 -0.80 16.25 -1.39
CA ASP A 127 -0.86 16.14 -2.84
C ASP A 127 0.20 17.04 -3.51
N SER A 128 0.17 17.16 -4.83
CA SER A 128 1.22 17.83 -5.61
C SER A 128 1.52 19.27 -5.19
N ASN A 129 0.64 19.97 -4.46
CA ASN A 129 0.90 21.33 -3.98
C ASN A 129 0.25 21.70 -2.64
N VAL A 130 -0.53 20.81 -2.03
CA VAL A 130 -1.37 21.15 -0.87
C VAL A 130 -1.21 20.13 0.26
N TYR A 131 -1.08 20.66 1.47
CA TYR A 131 -1.27 19.91 2.71
C TYR A 131 -2.75 19.96 3.08
N PHE A 132 -3.38 18.81 3.29
CA PHE A 132 -4.78 18.77 3.71
C PHE A 132 -4.99 17.82 4.89
N SER A 133 -5.98 18.17 5.71
CA SER A 133 -6.42 17.37 6.85
C SER A 133 -7.94 17.44 6.98
N HIS A 134 -8.60 16.29 7.07
CA HIS A 134 -10.03 16.21 7.36
C HIS A 134 -10.18 15.57 8.73
N LYS A 135 -10.33 16.36 9.80
CA LYS A 135 -10.32 15.81 11.16
C LYS A 135 -11.68 15.25 11.61
N ASP A 136 -12.76 15.57 10.90
CA ASP A 136 -14.10 15.39 11.44
C ASP A 136 -15.11 14.78 10.45
N ASP A 137 -14.63 14.21 9.33
CA ASP A 137 -15.49 13.54 8.36
C ASP A 137 -15.26 12.00 8.41
N PRO A 138 -16.13 11.24 9.09
CA PRO A 138 -15.99 9.79 9.21
C PRO A 138 -16.18 9.05 7.88
N GLU A 139 -16.83 9.69 6.89
CA GLU A 139 -17.01 9.14 5.54
C GLU A 139 -15.81 9.41 4.64
N SER A 140 -14.87 10.26 5.08
CA SER A 140 -13.64 10.50 4.36
C SER A 140 -12.69 9.31 4.46
N ARG A 141 -12.08 8.94 3.33
CA ARG A 141 -10.93 8.02 3.28
C ARG A 141 -9.73 8.52 4.11
N TYR A 142 -9.72 9.80 4.49
CA TYR A 142 -8.70 10.39 5.34
C TYR A 142 -8.85 9.87 6.77
N VAL A 143 -10.07 9.88 7.31
CA VAL A 143 -10.34 9.44 8.69
C VAL A 143 -10.41 7.92 8.73
N ASN A 144 -11.19 7.32 7.82
CA ASN A 144 -11.36 5.88 7.72
C ASN A 144 -10.91 5.39 6.34
N PRO A 145 -9.68 4.83 6.19
CA PRO A 145 -9.19 4.33 4.91
C PRO A 145 -9.90 3.05 4.43
N LEU A 146 -10.74 2.43 5.27
CA LEU A 146 -11.50 1.22 4.96
C LEU A 146 -12.99 1.53 4.77
N GLN A 147 -13.29 2.58 4.01
CA GLN A 147 -14.64 2.83 3.54
C GLN A 147 -15.19 1.61 2.75
N PRO A 148 -16.51 1.38 2.72
CA PRO A 148 -17.09 0.21 2.06
C PRO A 148 -16.70 0.06 0.59
N ASP A 149 -16.55 1.15 -0.14
CA ASP A 149 -16.10 1.19 -1.53
C ASP A 149 -14.63 0.76 -1.68
N VAL A 150 -13.75 1.21 -0.78
CA VAL A 150 -12.33 0.80 -0.73
C VAL A 150 -12.22 -0.69 -0.44
N VAL A 151 -12.94 -1.20 0.57
CA VAL A 151 -12.97 -2.63 0.89
C VAL A 151 -13.47 -3.44 -0.30
N GLY A 152 -14.57 -3.00 -0.91
CA GLY A 152 -15.11 -3.63 -2.10
C GLY A 152 -14.10 -3.64 -3.26
N PHE A 153 -13.36 -2.55 -3.44
CA PHE A 153 -12.32 -2.45 -4.45
C PHE A 153 -11.17 -3.43 -4.19
N ILE A 154 -10.63 -3.48 -2.96
CA ILE A 154 -9.55 -4.38 -2.55
C ILE A 154 -9.95 -5.84 -2.80
N LYS A 155 -11.16 -6.23 -2.39
CA LYS A 155 -11.68 -7.59 -2.58
C LYS A 155 -11.80 -7.97 -4.05
N ARG A 156 -12.39 -7.11 -4.88
CA ARG A 156 -12.59 -7.37 -6.32
C ARG A 156 -11.27 -7.41 -7.10
N ASN A 157 -10.27 -6.65 -6.68
CA ASN A 157 -8.98 -6.52 -7.38
C ASN A 157 -7.83 -7.24 -6.68
N SER A 158 -8.09 -8.06 -5.67
CA SER A 158 -7.08 -8.66 -4.79
C SER A 158 -5.88 -9.23 -5.56
N LYS A 159 -6.14 -10.03 -6.60
CA LYS A 159 -5.14 -10.66 -7.48
C LYS A 159 -4.30 -9.71 -8.34
N ARG A 160 -4.70 -8.45 -8.49
CA ARG A 160 -4.00 -7.42 -9.27
C ARG A 160 -3.31 -6.36 -8.41
N LEU A 161 -3.67 -6.27 -7.12
CA LEU A 161 -3.03 -5.34 -6.19
C LEU A 161 -1.52 -5.54 -6.19
N ASN A 162 -0.80 -4.42 -5.99
CA ASN A 162 0.62 -4.41 -5.68
C ASN A 162 0.94 -5.46 -4.59
N PRO A 163 2.02 -6.26 -4.71
CA PRO A 163 2.31 -7.34 -3.78
C PRO A 163 2.37 -6.90 -2.31
N TRP A 164 2.99 -5.75 -2.02
CA TRP A 164 3.02 -5.22 -0.66
C TRP A 164 1.62 -4.81 -0.19
N PHE A 165 0.83 -4.13 -1.02
CA PHE A 165 -0.52 -3.70 -0.65
C PHE A 165 -1.45 -4.89 -0.39
N ARG A 166 -1.33 -5.96 -1.19
CA ARG A 166 -2.03 -7.22 -0.97
C ARG A 166 -1.63 -7.84 0.37
N GLY A 167 -0.34 -8.02 0.62
CA GLY A 167 0.14 -8.63 1.87
C GLY A 167 -0.28 -7.83 3.11
N GLU A 168 -0.31 -6.50 2.99
CA GLU A 168 -0.80 -5.62 4.05
C GLU A 168 -2.33 -5.73 4.24
N ALA A 169 -3.09 -5.90 3.16
CA ALA A 169 -4.54 -6.12 3.23
C ALA A 169 -4.89 -7.48 3.88
N GLU A 170 -4.12 -8.54 3.57
CA GLU A 170 -4.21 -9.86 4.22
C GLU A 170 -3.86 -9.75 5.72
N ARG A 171 -2.77 -9.06 6.06
CA ARG A 171 -2.36 -8.83 7.46
C ARG A 171 -3.43 -8.10 8.28
N ARG A 172 -4.20 -7.23 7.63
CA ARG A 172 -5.30 -6.46 8.23
C ARG A 172 -6.66 -7.19 8.14
N ALA A 173 -6.70 -8.43 7.64
CA ALA A 173 -7.91 -9.23 7.45
C ALA A 173 -8.99 -8.56 6.57
N VAL A 174 -8.57 -7.79 5.56
CA VAL A 174 -9.48 -7.18 4.57
C VAL A 174 -9.84 -8.18 3.46
N ILE A 175 -8.87 -9.03 3.09
CA ILE A 175 -8.97 -10.14 2.13
C ILE A 175 -8.35 -11.40 2.72
#